data_AF-A0A951NVU1-F1
#
_entry.id   AF-A0A951NVU1-F1
#
_cell.length_a   1.000
_cell.length_b   1.000
_cell.length_c   1.000
_cell.angle_alpha   90.00
_cell.angle_beta   90.00
_cell.angle_gamma   90.00
#
_symmetry.space_group_name_H-M   'P 1'
#
loop_
_entity.id
_entity.type
_entity.pdbx_description
1 polymer ?
#
loop_
_entity_poly.entity_id
_entity_poly.type
_entity_poly.pdbx_seq_one_letter_code
_entity_poly.pdbx_strand_id
1 'polypeptide(L)'
;MLFNNLPSRPVSAPKVDGWKTTPINDCGEPLVAMGAFSDYPFLLTDAIYSGQRGSSPYLTTDLDGALITMFARRSVAEALMAAQSLLPAGLILVINDAYRPRAVQASLYQSFYRQLKAKQPTWDNDQLASESQKYVSLPSTNEASPAPHYTGGAIDLSLAKLPRRHWHKLLKLRRAIVRCHPSQWQLRYRLEMDYQVLSARATSLNFGAAFDHGGPASAAMYYEILAATRALTAPENSARTNRRMLAAAMHKAGFSAYEHEWWHYNLGNQMDARGVGAAFARYGGIELSSENHRHNAMRRQHWTNVLRLASGERWSPPTSLAEHYAVVLSRLADLRKTNLTPAERIEASMNMS
;
A
#
# COMPACT_ATOMS: atom_id res chain seq x y z
N MET A 1 -2.90 13.12 23.05
CA MET A 1 -3.88 13.86 22.23
C MET A 1 -3.09 14.62 21.17
N LEU A 2 -2.96 14.10 19.95
CA LEU A 2 -2.59 14.90 18.78
C LEU A 2 -3.90 15.14 18.05
N PHE A 3 -4.50 16.30 18.28
CA PHE A 3 -5.77 16.66 17.68
C PHE A 3 -5.64 16.80 16.17
N ASN A 4 -6.66 16.27 15.48
CA ASN A 4 -7.14 16.64 14.16
C ASN A 4 -6.63 18.01 13.69
N ASN A 5 -5.89 18.01 12.58
CA ASN A 5 -5.94 19.02 11.53
C ASN A 5 -5.15 18.45 10.33
N LEU A 6 -5.71 17.42 9.71
CA LEU A 6 -5.34 17.16 8.31
C LEU A 6 -5.86 18.38 7.52
N PRO A 7 -4.99 19.09 6.78
CA PRO A 7 -5.37 20.30 6.09
C PRO A 7 -6.62 20.08 5.24
N SER A 8 -7.54 21.05 5.31
CA SER A 8 -8.65 21.15 4.37
C SER A 8 -8.19 21.63 2.99
N ARG A 9 -6.93 22.05 2.85
CA ARG A 9 -6.33 22.48 1.59
C ARG A 9 -5.83 21.27 0.79
N PRO A 10 -5.88 21.34 -0.54
CA PRO A 10 -5.32 20.29 -1.37
C PRO A 10 -3.79 20.24 -1.21
N VAL A 11 -3.26 19.02 -1.26
CA VAL A 11 -1.82 18.78 -1.42
C VAL A 11 -1.55 18.71 -2.92
N SER A 12 -0.57 19.49 -3.40
CA SER A 12 -0.14 19.41 -4.80
C SER A 12 0.51 18.07 -5.09
N ALA A 13 0.24 17.52 -6.27
CA ALA A 13 1.03 16.42 -6.82
C ALA A 13 2.05 17.00 -7.81
N PRO A 14 3.36 16.80 -7.61
CA PRO A 14 4.39 17.34 -8.49
C PRO A 14 4.32 16.68 -9.88
N LYS A 15 4.70 17.45 -10.90
CA LYS A 15 4.95 16.92 -12.26
C LYS A 15 6.23 16.10 -12.25
N VAL A 16 6.15 14.85 -12.68
CA VAL A 16 7.28 13.92 -12.67
C VAL A 16 7.73 13.50 -14.07
N ASP A 17 7.43 14.31 -15.09
CA ASP A 17 7.92 14.07 -16.44
C ASP A 17 9.44 13.89 -16.47
N GLY A 18 9.88 12.85 -17.19
CA GLY A 18 11.28 12.47 -17.28
C GLY A 18 11.85 11.77 -16.04
N TRP A 19 11.05 11.36 -15.04
CA TRP A 19 11.54 10.72 -13.81
C TRP A 19 12.49 9.53 -14.03
N LYS A 20 12.35 8.81 -15.15
CA LYS A 20 13.22 7.67 -15.52
C LYS A 20 14.69 8.06 -15.70
N THR A 21 15.01 9.34 -15.88
CA THR A 21 16.40 9.83 -16.00
C THR A 21 17.00 10.25 -14.66
N THR A 22 16.23 10.27 -13.57
CA THR A 22 16.75 10.56 -12.23
C THR A 22 17.74 9.47 -11.82
N PRO A 23 19.00 9.79 -11.47
CA PRO A 23 19.97 8.80 -11.03
C PRO A 23 19.48 8.00 -9.81
N ILE A 24 19.94 6.76 -9.66
CA ILE A 24 19.64 5.90 -8.52
C ILE A 24 20.93 5.68 -7.73
N ASN A 25 20.87 5.91 -6.42
CA ASN A 25 21.87 5.51 -5.45
C ASN A 25 21.17 4.60 -4.42
N ASP A 26 21.10 3.30 -4.72
CA ASP A 26 20.33 2.35 -3.92
C ASP A 26 20.96 2.19 -2.53
N CYS A 27 20.17 2.45 -1.49
CA CYS A 27 20.60 2.36 -0.09
C CYS A 27 20.61 0.93 0.49
N GLY A 28 20.22 -0.08 -0.28
CA GLY A 28 20.24 -1.50 0.09
C GLY A 28 19.15 -1.91 1.10
N GLU A 29 18.18 -1.06 1.39
CA GLU A 29 17.14 -1.32 2.39
C GLU A 29 16.25 -2.52 1.99
N PRO A 30 16.05 -3.56 2.83
CA PRO A 30 15.34 -4.76 2.41
C PRO A 30 13.83 -4.55 2.24
N LEU A 31 13.21 -5.44 1.45
CA LEU A 31 11.75 -5.60 1.43
C LEU A 31 11.25 -6.27 2.71
N VAL A 32 10.33 -5.62 3.41
CA VAL A 32 9.65 -6.16 4.59
C VAL A 32 8.18 -6.45 4.29
N ALA A 33 7.63 -7.50 4.90
CA ALA A 33 6.20 -7.79 4.80
C ALA A 33 5.38 -6.78 5.60
N MET A 34 4.17 -6.48 5.12
CA MET A 34 3.17 -5.65 5.81
C MET A 34 1.88 -6.44 6.03
N GLY A 35 1.15 -6.09 7.08
CA GLY A 35 -0.11 -6.74 7.45
C GLY A 35 0.11 -8.01 8.26
N ALA A 36 -0.86 -8.92 8.22
CA ALA A 36 -0.91 -10.06 9.12
C ALA A 36 0.42 -10.84 9.18
N PHE A 37 0.82 -11.25 10.39
CA PHE A 37 2.03 -12.02 10.65
C PHE A 37 3.35 -11.35 10.31
N SER A 38 3.35 -10.05 10.02
CA SER A 38 4.56 -9.28 9.80
C SER A 38 4.99 -8.51 11.06
N ASP A 39 6.09 -7.77 10.94
CA ASP A 39 6.51 -6.77 11.92
C ASP A 39 5.57 -5.53 11.93
N TYR A 40 4.70 -5.41 10.91
CA TYR A 40 3.70 -4.34 10.76
C TYR A 40 2.27 -4.90 10.73
N PRO A 41 1.81 -5.63 11.78
CA PRO A 41 0.56 -6.40 11.76
C PRO A 41 -0.70 -5.55 11.70
N PHE A 42 -0.57 -4.24 11.88
CA PHE A 42 -1.70 -3.31 11.98
C PHE A 42 -1.91 -2.46 10.74
N LEU A 43 -1.03 -2.54 9.75
CA LEU A 43 -1.28 -2.06 8.40
C LEU A 43 -2.30 -2.99 7.75
N LEU A 44 -3.46 -2.46 7.35
CA LEU A 44 -4.48 -3.26 6.69
C LEU A 44 -4.10 -3.42 5.22
N THR A 45 -3.90 -4.67 4.79
CA THR A 45 -3.59 -5.01 3.41
C THR A 45 -4.82 -5.63 2.74
N ASP A 46 -5.00 -5.31 1.46
CA ASP A 46 -6.02 -5.87 0.59
C ASP A 46 -5.40 -6.14 -0.78
N ALA A 47 -4.76 -7.30 -0.94
CA ALA A 47 -4.02 -7.63 -2.14
C ALA A 47 -4.92 -7.79 -3.36
N ILE A 48 -5.08 -6.68 -4.10
CA ILE A 48 -6.05 -6.56 -5.18
C ILE A 48 -5.69 -7.51 -6.32
N TYR A 49 -4.42 -7.59 -6.70
CA TYR A 49 -3.96 -8.42 -7.82
C TYR A 49 -3.93 -9.92 -7.49
N SER A 50 -3.86 -10.32 -6.22
CA SER A 50 -4.03 -11.73 -5.83
C SER A 50 -5.49 -12.09 -5.54
N GLY A 51 -6.43 -11.17 -5.74
CA GLY A 51 -7.84 -11.39 -5.46
C GLY A 51 -8.14 -11.66 -3.98
N GLN A 52 -7.37 -11.09 -3.05
CA GLN A 52 -7.52 -11.40 -1.62
C GLN A 52 -8.95 -11.13 -1.14
N ARG A 53 -9.61 -10.07 -1.61
CA ARG A 53 -11.05 -9.90 -1.42
C ARG A 53 -11.81 -10.26 -2.69
N GLY A 54 -12.97 -10.92 -2.49
CA GLY A 54 -13.89 -11.32 -3.56
C GLY A 54 -14.51 -10.16 -4.36
N SER A 55 -14.11 -8.92 -4.11
CA SER A 55 -14.46 -7.73 -4.88
C SER A 55 -13.35 -7.25 -5.83
N SER A 56 -12.23 -7.97 -5.93
CA SER A 56 -11.15 -7.58 -6.84
C SER A 56 -11.61 -7.69 -8.30
N PRO A 57 -11.36 -6.66 -9.14
CA PRO A 57 -11.66 -6.74 -10.57
C PRO A 57 -10.75 -7.74 -11.32
N TYR A 58 -9.71 -8.26 -10.66
CA TYR A 58 -8.74 -9.19 -11.24
C TYR A 58 -8.99 -10.66 -10.89
N LEU A 59 -10.11 -11.01 -10.24
CA LEU A 59 -10.40 -12.40 -9.84
C LEU A 59 -10.41 -13.41 -10.99
N THR A 60 -10.82 -12.97 -12.18
CA THR A 60 -10.86 -13.80 -13.40
C THR A 60 -9.61 -13.63 -14.26
N THR A 61 -8.68 -12.77 -13.85
CA THR A 61 -7.42 -12.52 -14.55
C THR A 61 -6.33 -13.36 -13.90
N ASP A 62 -5.72 -14.25 -14.66
CA ASP A 62 -4.53 -14.95 -14.19
C ASP A 62 -3.33 -13.99 -14.18
N LEU A 63 -3.00 -13.48 -13.00
CA LEU A 63 -1.83 -12.65 -12.77
C LEU A 63 -0.75 -13.51 -12.14
N ASP A 64 -0.05 -14.28 -12.97
CA ASP A 64 1.07 -15.10 -12.50
C ASP A 64 2.09 -14.25 -11.73
N GLY A 65 2.56 -14.79 -10.62
CA GLY A 65 3.41 -14.09 -9.66
C GLY A 65 2.70 -13.10 -8.72
N ALA A 66 1.38 -12.92 -8.80
CA ALA A 66 0.66 -12.02 -7.88
C ALA A 66 0.84 -12.45 -6.41
N LEU A 67 1.18 -11.47 -5.56
CA LEU A 67 1.50 -11.68 -4.16
C LEU A 67 0.27 -11.38 -3.29
N ILE A 68 0.03 -12.24 -2.30
CA ILE A 68 -0.98 -11.97 -1.25
C ILE A 68 -0.39 -11.18 -0.08
N THR A 69 0.93 -11.16 0.02
CA THR A 69 1.67 -10.34 0.98
C THR A 69 2.06 -9.04 0.31
N MET A 70 1.78 -7.93 0.97
CA MET A 70 2.31 -6.63 0.58
C MET A 70 3.73 -6.49 1.11
N PHE A 71 4.69 -6.34 0.22
CA PHE A 71 6.06 -6.00 0.57
C PHE A 71 6.36 -4.55 0.24
N ALA A 72 7.17 -3.88 1.04
CA ALA A 72 7.69 -2.55 0.75
C ALA A 72 9.08 -2.40 1.40
N ARG A 73 9.81 -1.33 1.07
CA ARG A 73 11.02 -0.98 1.84
C ARG A 73 10.64 -0.72 3.31
N ARG A 74 11.55 -1.00 4.25
CA ARG A 74 11.27 -0.84 5.69
C ARG A 74 10.79 0.57 6.05
N SER A 75 11.49 1.60 5.57
CA SER A 75 11.14 3.01 5.81
C SER A 75 9.78 3.38 5.20
N VAL A 76 9.38 2.73 4.11
CA VAL A 76 8.04 2.89 3.52
C VAL A 76 6.96 2.32 4.45
N ALA A 77 7.18 1.12 5.02
CA ALA A 77 6.26 0.53 6.00
C ALA A 77 6.16 1.37 7.29
N GLU A 78 7.28 1.93 7.76
CA GLU A 78 7.32 2.83 8.91
C GLU A 78 6.58 4.16 8.63
N ALA A 79 6.78 4.73 7.44
CA ALA A 79 6.07 5.93 7.00
C ALA A 79 4.55 5.67 6.88
N LEU A 80 4.11 4.50 6.40
CA LEU A 80 2.69 4.13 6.39
C LEU A 80 2.09 4.03 7.79
N MET A 81 2.85 3.54 8.77
CA MET A 81 2.43 3.55 10.18
C MET A 81 2.28 4.98 10.72
N ALA A 82 3.21 5.88 10.35
CA ALA A 82 3.11 7.30 10.67
C ALA A 82 1.85 7.92 10.03
N ALA A 83 1.61 7.69 8.74
CA ALA A 83 0.42 8.15 8.02
C ALA A 83 -0.88 7.67 8.69
N GLN A 84 -0.96 6.38 9.06
CA GLN A 84 -2.11 5.83 9.78
C GLN A 84 -2.35 6.51 11.13
N SER A 85 -1.29 6.92 11.83
CA SER A 85 -1.39 7.59 13.13
C SER A 85 -1.97 9.01 13.05
N LEU A 86 -1.89 9.65 11.89
CA LEU A 86 -2.42 10.99 11.61
C LEU A 86 -3.92 10.98 11.29
N LEU A 87 -4.49 9.81 10.98
CA LEU A 87 -5.90 9.69 10.62
C LEU A 87 -6.81 9.78 11.84
N PRO A 88 -8.01 10.40 11.70
CA PRO A 88 -9.03 10.38 12.73
C PRO A 88 -9.43 8.96 13.15
N ALA A 89 -9.82 8.80 14.42
CA ALA A 89 -10.29 7.54 14.96
C ALA A 89 -11.43 6.94 14.13
N GLY A 90 -11.29 5.66 13.76
CA GLY A 90 -12.25 4.95 12.92
C GLY A 90 -11.94 4.99 11.43
N LEU A 91 -10.92 5.73 10.99
CA LEU A 91 -10.39 5.66 9.62
C LEU A 91 -9.13 4.79 9.57
N ILE A 92 -9.02 4.01 8.51
CA ILE A 92 -7.98 3.00 8.31
C ILE A 92 -7.40 3.16 6.91
N LEU A 93 -6.07 3.17 6.79
CA LEU A 93 -5.37 3.00 5.51
C LEU A 93 -5.55 1.56 5.03
N VAL A 94 -5.97 1.39 3.79
CA VAL A 94 -6.06 0.10 3.11
C VAL A 94 -5.01 0.07 2.01
N ILE A 95 -3.97 -0.74 2.18
CA ILE A 95 -2.89 -0.91 1.21
C ILE A 95 -3.37 -1.91 0.15
N ASN A 96 -3.57 -1.43 -1.07
CA ASN A 96 -4.14 -2.17 -2.18
C ASN A 96 -3.05 -2.78 -3.07
N ASP A 97 -1.93 -2.06 -3.27
CA ASP A 97 -0.71 -2.59 -3.89
C ASP A 97 0.54 -1.93 -3.29
N ALA A 98 1.68 -2.62 -3.42
CA ALA A 98 2.98 -2.18 -2.93
C ALA A 98 4.10 -2.69 -3.86
N TYR A 99 5.02 -3.52 -3.38
CA TYR A 99 5.98 -4.19 -4.25
C TYR A 99 5.27 -5.07 -5.28
N ARG A 100 5.57 -4.85 -6.56
CA ARG A 100 4.98 -5.57 -7.69
C ARG A 100 6.07 -6.30 -8.50
N PRO A 101 6.02 -7.64 -8.61
CA PRO A 101 6.92 -8.39 -9.47
C PRO A 101 6.83 -7.97 -10.93
N ARG A 102 7.94 -8.10 -11.69
CA ARG A 102 7.99 -7.73 -13.11
C ARG A 102 6.96 -8.48 -13.97
N ALA A 103 6.73 -9.76 -13.69
CA ALA A 103 5.73 -10.57 -14.38
C ALA A 103 4.31 -9.98 -14.24
N VAL A 104 3.93 -9.60 -13.01
CA VAL A 104 2.65 -8.94 -12.73
C VAL A 104 2.57 -7.58 -13.43
N GLN A 105 3.64 -6.76 -13.34
CA GLN A 105 3.71 -5.47 -14.04
C GLN A 105 3.49 -5.64 -15.56
N ALA A 106 4.11 -6.64 -16.17
CA ALA A 106 3.95 -6.93 -17.60
C ALA A 106 2.52 -7.34 -17.95
N SER A 107 1.92 -8.24 -17.16
CA SER A 107 0.53 -8.68 -17.35
C SER A 107 -0.47 -7.53 -17.24
N LEU A 108 -0.29 -6.64 -16.25
CA LEU A 108 -1.14 -5.45 -16.09
C LEU A 108 -0.98 -4.49 -17.27
N TYR A 109 0.27 -4.20 -17.69
CA TYR A 109 0.53 -3.31 -18.82
C TYR A 109 -0.13 -3.83 -20.10
N GLN A 110 0.06 -5.11 -20.41
CA GLN A 110 -0.53 -5.73 -21.59
C GLN A 110 -2.06 -5.71 -21.55
N SER A 111 -2.65 -5.99 -20.38
CA SER A 111 -4.11 -5.94 -20.21
C SER A 111 -4.65 -4.53 -20.45
N PHE A 112 -4.02 -3.51 -19.84
CA PHE A 112 -4.42 -2.13 -19.99
C PHE A 112 -4.26 -1.65 -21.44
N TYR A 113 -3.12 -1.93 -22.07
CA TYR A 113 -2.84 -1.58 -23.46
C TYR A 113 -3.89 -2.15 -24.41
N ARG A 114 -4.28 -3.43 -24.24
CA ARG A 114 -5.33 -4.06 -25.06
C ARG A 114 -6.69 -3.38 -24.87
N GLN A 115 -7.05 -3.06 -23.63
CA GLN A 115 -8.30 -2.36 -23.33
C GLN A 115 -8.31 -0.95 -23.93
N LEU A 116 -7.19 -0.22 -23.83
CA LEU A 116 -7.06 1.11 -24.40
C LEU A 116 -7.13 1.07 -25.92
N LYS A 117 -6.42 0.15 -26.58
CA LYS A 117 -6.48 -0.05 -28.03
C LYS A 117 -7.89 -0.39 -28.52
N ALA A 118 -8.65 -1.19 -27.76
CA ALA A 118 -10.04 -1.49 -28.08
C ALA A 118 -10.96 -0.25 -27.98
N LYS A 119 -10.69 0.65 -27.02
CA LYS A 119 -11.44 1.90 -26.83
C LYS A 119 -11.02 3.00 -27.81
N GLN A 120 -9.76 3.00 -28.24
CA GLN A 120 -9.15 4.02 -29.10
C GLN A 120 -8.48 3.35 -30.32
N PRO A 121 -9.26 2.76 -31.25
CA PRO A 121 -8.71 1.95 -32.34
C PRO A 121 -7.92 2.75 -33.38
N THR A 122 -8.07 4.09 -33.40
CA THR A 122 -7.39 4.99 -34.33
C THR A 122 -6.06 5.52 -33.79
N TRP A 123 -5.74 5.30 -32.52
CA TRP A 123 -4.49 5.75 -31.95
C TRP A 123 -3.32 4.90 -32.43
N ASP A 124 -2.18 5.54 -32.69
CA ASP A 124 -0.95 4.84 -33.01
C ASP A 124 -0.31 4.21 -31.75
N ASN A 125 0.74 3.42 -31.94
CA ASN A 125 1.41 2.72 -30.84
C ASN A 125 2.07 3.68 -29.84
N ASP A 126 2.54 4.85 -30.28
CA ASP A 126 3.21 5.82 -29.42
C ASP A 126 2.20 6.54 -28.53
N GLN A 127 1.04 6.90 -29.07
CA GLN A 127 -0.09 7.44 -28.32
C GLN A 127 -0.60 6.44 -27.28
N LEU A 128 -0.80 5.18 -27.68
CA LEU A 128 -1.23 4.11 -26.78
C LEU A 128 -0.20 3.85 -25.67
N ALA A 129 1.10 3.84 -25.99
CA ALA A 129 2.17 3.64 -25.03
C ALA A 129 2.31 4.84 -24.08
N SER A 130 2.18 6.07 -24.58
CA SER A 130 2.23 7.31 -23.78
C SER A 130 1.08 7.37 -22.79
N GLU A 131 -0.16 7.09 -23.23
CA GLU A 131 -1.32 7.09 -22.34
C GLU A 131 -1.30 5.91 -21.37
N SER A 132 -0.88 4.71 -21.81
CA SER A 132 -0.78 3.53 -20.93
C SER A 132 0.18 3.80 -19.77
N GLN A 133 1.33 4.43 -20.04
CA GLN A 133 2.33 4.75 -19.04
C GLN A 133 1.86 5.71 -17.95
N LYS A 134 0.77 6.46 -18.18
CA LYS A 134 0.18 7.32 -17.14
C LYS A 134 -0.46 6.53 -16.01
N TYR A 135 -0.96 5.33 -16.28
CA TYR A 135 -1.69 4.50 -15.29
C TYR A 135 -1.01 3.16 -15.00
N VAL A 136 -0.26 2.64 -15.97
CA VAL A 136 0.53 1.42 -15.81
C VAL A 136 1.89 1.64 -16.45
N SER A 137 2.91 1.80 -15.61
CA SER A 137 4.29 1.94 -16.09
C SER A 137 4.71 0.78 -16.99
N LEU A 138 5.56 1.05 -17.98
CA LEU A 138 6.15 0.00 -18.81
C LEU A 138 6.86 -1.03 -17.93
N PRO A 139 6.69 -2.35 -18.19
CA PRO A 139 7.52 -3.36 -17.58
C PRO A 139 8.97 -3.15 -18.07
N SER A 140 9.78 -2.54 -17.22
CA SER A 140 11.18 -2.28 -17.50
C SER A 140 12.01 -3.47 -17.03
N THR A 141 13.04 -3.84 -17.78
CA THR A 141 14.17 -4.67 -17.32
C THR A 141 15.42 -3.83 -17.04
N ASN A 142 15.42 -2.55 -17.43
CA ASN A 142 16.52 -1.63 -17.20
C ASN A 142 16.63 -1.24 -15.72
N GLU A 143 17.75 -1.57 -15.10
CA GLU A 143 18.04 -1.28 -13.69
C GLU A 143 18.19 0.22 -13.40
N ALA A 144 18.55 1.03 -14.41
CA ALA A 144 18.61 2.49 -14.29
C ALA A 144 17.22 3.15 -14.30
N SER A 145 16.17 2.41 -14.69
CA SER A 145 14.79 2.90 -14.75
C SER A 145 13.78 1.79 -14.44
N PRO A 146 13.80 1.21 -13.23
CA PRO A 146 12.84 0.18 -12.81
C PRO A 146 11.42 0.77 -12.72
N ALA A 147 10.40 -0.09 -12.79
CA ALA A 147 9.04 0.34 -12.49
C ALA A 147 8.95 0.77 -11.00
N PRO A 148 8.21 1.83 -10.65
CA PRO A 148 8.18 2.37 -9.28
C PRO A 148 7.81 1.32 -8.21
N HIS A 149 6.79 0.49 -8.48
CA HIS A 149 6.39 -0.60 -7.58
C HIS A 149 7.46 -1.68 -7.41
N TYR A 150 8.24 -1.97 -8.46
CA TYR A 150 9.32 -2.97 -8.37
C TYR A 150 10.49 -2.50 -7.48
N THR A 151 10.55 -1.21 -7.15
CA THR A 151 11.52 -0.69 -6.16
C THR A 151 11.10 -0.93 -4.71
N GLY A 152 9.83 -1.30 -4.45
CA GLY A 152 9.25 -1.32 -3.11
C GLY A 152 9.02 0.07 -2.49
N GLY A 153 9.24 1.15 -3.24
CA GLY A 153 9.03 2.55 -2.84
C GLY A 153 7.68 3.15 -3.25
N ALA A 154 6.90 2.46 -4.09
CA ALA A 154 5.56 2.90 -4.49
C ALA A 154 4.48 2.12 -3.74
N ILE A 155 3.39 2.81 -3.38
CA ILE A 155 2.24 2.27 -2.67
C ILE A 155 0.95 2.77 -3.33
N ASP A 156 0.04 1.85 -3.60
CA ASP A 156 -1.34 2.17 -3.95
C ASP A 156 -2.25 1.89 -2.76
N LEU A 157 -3.01 2.89 -2.34
CA LEU A 157 -3.82 2.77 -1.14
C LEU A 157 -5.07 3.67 -1.13
N SER A 158 -5.98 3.31 -0.24
CA SER A 158 -7.25 4.01 -0.02
C SER A 158 -7.55 4.19 1.46
N LEU A 159 -8.66 4.88 1.77
CA LEU A 159 -9.20 5.00 3.12
C LEU A 159 -10.48 4.20 3.25
N ALA A 160 -10.61 3.50 4.37
CA ALA A 160 -11.85 2.87 4.78
C ALA A 160 -12.29 3.36 6.17
N LYS A 161 -13.60 3.32 6.40
CA LYS A 161 -14.21 3.68 7.68
C LYS A 161 -14.70 2.43 8.40
N LEU A 162 -14.31 2.29 9.65
CA LEU A 162 -14.78 1.25 10.55
C LEU A 162 -15.77 1.85 11.56
N PRO A 163 -16.99 1.29 11.71
CA PRO A 163 -17.96 1.78 12.70
C PRO A 163 -17.38 1.82 14.11
N ARG A 164 -17.75 2.83 14.91
CA ARG A 164 -17.22 3.06 16.27
C ARG A 164 -17.21 1.80 17.14
N ARG A 165 -18.28 0.99 17.12
CA ARG A 165 -18.36 -0.27 17.87
C ARG A 165 -17.27 -1.29 17.50
N HIS A 166 -16.92 -1.35 16.22
CA HIS A 166 -15.87 -2.24 15.72
C HIS A 166 -14.48 -1.62 15.96
N TRP A 167 -14.34 -0.30 15.86
CA TRP A 167 -13.09 0.40 16.17
C TRP A 167 -12.60 0.12 17.61
N HIS A 168 -13.49 0.21 18.60
CA HIS A 168 -13.13 -0.09 20.00
C HIS A 168 -12.69 -1.55 20.20
N LYS A 169 -13.38 -2.50 19.55
CA LYS A 169 -12.99 -3.93 19.57
C LYS A 169 -11.63 -4.13 18.91
N LEU A 170 -11.38 -3.46 17.79
CA LEU A 170 -10.12 -3.52 17.05
C LEU A 170 -8.95 -3.00 17.91
N LEU A 171 -9.12 -1.89 18.62
CA LEU A 171 -8.11 -1.39 19.56
C LEU A 171 -7.81 -2.36 20.71
N LYS A 172 -8.83 -3.06 21.23
CA LYS A 172 -8.63 -4.11 22.26
C LYS A 172 -7.81 -5.28 21.71
N LEU A 173 -8.11 -5.74 20.50
CA LEU A 173 -7.35 -6.79 19.81
C LEU A 173 -5.89 -6.38 19.59
N ARG A 174 -5.64 -5.16 19.09
CA ARG A 174 -4.27 -4.64 18.93
C ARG A 174 -3.47 -4.71 20.23
N ARG A 175 -4.06 -4.25 21.35
CA ARG A 175 -3.41 -4.31 22.66
C ARG A 175 -3.14 -5.74 23.12
N ALA A 176 -4.06 -6.67 22.86
CA ALA A 176 -3.88 -8.07 23.21
C ALA A 176 -2.76 -8.73 22.40
N ILE A 177 -2.73 -8.52 21.07
CA ILE A 177 -1.67 -9.03 20.18
C ILE A 177 -0.29 -8.57 20.64
N VAL A 178 -0.15 -7.28 20.95
CA VAL A 178 1.11 -6.72 21.44
C VAL A 178 1.50 -7.33 22.80
N ARG A 179 0.54 -7.67 23.66
CA ARG A 179 0.86 -8.22 24.99
C ARG A 179 1.15 -9.73 25.01
N CYS A 180 0.97 -10.44 23.90
CA CYS A 180 1.28 -11.87 23.85
C CYS A 180 2.76 -12.13 24.15
N HIS A 181 3.01 -13.05 25.10
CA HIS A 181 4.34 -13.56 25.37
C HIS A 181 4.82 -14.43 24.18
N PRO A 182 6.14 -14.52 23.90
CA PRO A 182 6.68 -15.38 22.83
C PRO A 182 6.15 -16.83 22.83
N SER A 183 5.95 -17.43 24.01
CA SER A 183 5.39 -18.79 24.14
C SER A 183 3.90 -18.90 23.80
N GLN A 184 3.17 -17.79 23.70
CA GLN A 184 1.72 -17.74 23.44
C GLN A 184 1.41 -17.53 21.96
N TRP A 185 2.23 -18.10 21.06
CA TRP A 185 2.10 -17.85 19.62
C TRP A 185 0.74 -18.27 19.05
N GLN A 186 0.12 -19.35 19.55
CA GLN A 186 -1.20 -19.79 19.11
C GLN A 186 -2.29 -18.77 19.48
N LEU A 187 -2.18 -18.17 20.66
CA LEU A 187 -3.09 -17.10 21.09
C LEU A 187 -2.90 -15.88 20.21
N ARG A 188 -1.65 -15.47 19.96
CA ARG A 188 -1.33 -14.36 19.07
C ARG A 188 -1.91 -14.58 17.68
N TYR A 189 -1.73 -15.77 17.12
CA TYR A 189 -2.29 -16.14 15.82
C TYR A 189 -3.81 -15.96 15.79
N ARG A 190 -4.54 -16.49 16.78
CA ARG A 190 -6.00 -16.32 16.87
C ARG A 190 -6.41 -14.85 16.98
N LEU A 191 -5.70 -14.06 17.77
CA LEU A 191 -5.99 -12.62 17.90
C LEU A 191 -5.74 -11.84 16.60
N GLU A 192 -4.67 -12.18 15.87
CA GLU A 192 -4.40 -11.63 14.53
C GLU A 192 -5.49 -12.04 13.53
N MET A 193 -6.17 -13.19 13.74
CA MET A 193 -7.32 -13.59 12.92
C MET A 193 -8.55 -12.75 13.19
N ASP A 194 -8.89 -12.62 14.47
CA ASP A 194 -10.00 -11.78 14.88
C ASP A 194 -9.79 -10.34 14.41
N TYR A 195 -8.54 -9.87 14.42
CA TYR A 195 -8.16 -8.56 13.88
C TYR A 195 -8.44 -8.45 12.38
N GLN A 196 -8.06 -9.44 11.58
CA GLN A 196 -8.34 -9.45 10.14
C GLN A 196 -9.85 -9.49 9.84
N VAL A 197 -10.59 -10.39 10.49
CA VAL A 197 -12.05 -10.53 10.34
C VAL A 197 -12.78 -9.25 10.72
N LEU A 198 -12.34 -8.58 11.80
CA LEU A 198 -12.94 -7.32 12.23
C LEU A 198 -12.59 -6.17 11.29
N SER A 199 -11.34 -6.08 10.85
CA SER A 199 -10.87 -5.06 9.90
C SER A 199 -11.57 -5.18 8.55
N ALA A 200 -11.93 -6.40 8.14
CA ALA A 200 -12.70 -6.66 6.93
C ALA A 200 -14.12 -6.07 6.94
N ARG A 201 -14.62 -5.58 8.08
CA ARG A 201 -15.89 -4.84 8.18
C ARG A 201 -15.75 -3.34 7.93
N ALA A 202 -14.55 -2.85 7.59
CA ALA A 202 -14.36 -1.47 7.17
C ALA A 202 -14.95 -1.27 5.76
N THR A 203 -15.58 -0.12 5.54
CA THR A 203 -16.19 0.23 4.25
C THR A 203 -15.34 1.29 3.57
N SER A 204 -14.99 1.07 2.29
CA SER A 204 -14.21 2.04 1.52
C SER A 204 -14.91 3.41 1.48
N LEU A 205 -14.13 4.47 1.60
CA LEU A 205 -14.63 5.83 1.42
C LEU A 205 -14.86 6.11 -0.07
N ASN A 206 -15.74 7.06 -0.37
CA ASN A 206 -15.96 7.52 -1.74
C ASN A 206 -14.76 8.37 -2.18
N PHE A 207 -14.10 7.97 -3.27
CA PHE A 207 -13.03 8.74 -3.93
C PHE A 207 -13.42 9.22 -5.34
N GLY A 208 -14.67 9.03 -5.75
CA GLY A 208 -15.15 9.40 -7.08
C GLY A 208 -14.83 8.33 -8.10
N ALA A 209 -13.74 8.52 -8.86
CA ALA A 209 -13.21 7.47 -9.74
C ALA A 209 -12.82 6.22 -8.95
N ALA A 210 -13.13 5.04 -9.50
CA ALA A 210 -12.72 3.77 -8.92
C ALA A 210 -11.19 3.65 -8.86
N PHE A 211 -10.70 2.78 -7.98
CA PHE A 211 -9.30 2.34 -7.99
C PHE A 211 -8.96 1.69 -9.35
N ASP A 212 -7.74 1.90 -9.85
CA ASP A 212 -7.28 1.47 -11.19
C ASP A 212 -8.12 2.00 -12.37
N HIS A 213 -8.92 3.05 -12.16
CA HIS A 213 -9.63 3.68 -13.26
C HIS A 213 -8.64 4.43 -14.18
N GLY A 214 -8.43 3.95 -15.40
CA GLY A 214 -7.66 4.67 -16.41
C GLY A 214 -8.47 5.81 -17.01
N GLY A 215 -8.28 7.03 -16.52
CA GLY A 215 -8.89 8.24 -17.08
C GLY A 215 -8.67 9.51 -16.25
N PRO A 216 -9.04 10.70 -16.79
CA PRO A 216 -8.77 11.99 -16.16
C PRO A 216 -9.36 12.15 -14.75
N ALA A 217 -10.48 11.46 -14.47
CA ALA A 217 -11.12 11.49 -13.15
C ALA A 217 -10.24 10.89 -12.03
N SER A 218 -9.21 10.12 -12.39
CA SER A 218 -8.26 9.55 -11.44
C SER A 218 -7.20 10.54 -10.97
N ALA A 219 -6.97 11.62 -11.71
CA ALA A 219 -5.97 12.62 -11.37
C ALA A 219 -6.17 13.15 -9.93
N ALA A 220 -5.08 13.27 -9.17
CA ALA A 220 -5.10 13.61 -7.75
C ALA A 220 -5.89 14.91 -7.49
N MET A 221 -5.72 15.90 -8.37
CA MET A 221 -6.33 17.23 -8.29
C MET A 221 -7.65 17.38 -9.05
N TYR A 222 -8.21 16.30 -9.62
CA TYR A 222 -9.38 16.36 -10.50
C TYR A 222 -10.56 17.15 -9.91
N TYR A 223 -10.97 16.84 -8.69
CA TYR A 223 -12.10 17.51 -8.04
C TYR A 223 -11.77 18.93 -7.54
N GLU A 224 -10.48 19.28 -7.38
CA GLU A 224 -10.07 20.66 -7.10
C GLU A 224 -10.28 21.54 -8.31
N ILE A 225 -9.85 21.06 -9.47
CA ILE A 225 -10.00 21.73 -10.76
C ILE A 225 -11.49 21.85 -11.11
N LEU A 226 -12.25 20.78 -10.93
CA LEU A 226 -13.68 20.77 -11.22
C LEU A 226 -14.47 21.72 -10.32
N ALA A 227 -14.08 21.86 -9.05
CA ALA A 227 -14.69 22.82 -8.12
C ALA A 227 -14.40 24.29 -8.49
N ALA A 228 -13.34 24.56 -9.26
CA ALA A 228 -13.03 25.90 -9.75
C ALA A 228 -13.88 26.28 -10.98
N THR A 229 -14.44 25.30 -11.70
CA THR A 229 -15.25 25.53 -12.91
C THR A 229 -16.74 25.40 -12.68
N ARG A 230 -17.17 24.61 -11.69
CA ARG A 230 -18.60 24.46 -11.32
C ARG A 230 -18.80 24.04 -9.87
N ALA A 231 -20.04 24.21 -9.39
CA ALA A 231 -20.46 23.60 -8.14
C ALA A 231 -20.36 22.06 -8.22
N LEU A 232 -19.81 21.46 -7.17
CA LEU A 232 -19.73 20.01 -7.02
C LEU A 232 -21.00 19.46 -6.37
N THR A 233 -21.43 18.28 -6.81
CA THR A 233 -22.47 17.49 -6.12
C THR A 233 -21.98 17.01 -4.75
N ALA A 234 -22.89 16.55 -3.89
CA ALA A 234 -22.52 16.03 -2.57
C ALA A 234 -21.56 14.81 -2.62
N PRO A 235 -21.73 13.83 -3.53
CA PRO A 235 -20.76 12.76 -3.71
C PRO A 235 -19.38 13.26 -4.18
N GLU A 236 -19.31 14.23 -5.08
CA GLU A 236 -18.05 14.81 -5.56
C GLU A 236 -17.32 15.59 -4.47
N ASN A 237 -18.04 16.36 -3.66
CA ASN A 237 -17.48 17.02 -2.48
C ASN A 237 -16.93 16.02 -1.46
N SER A 238 -17.62 14.90 -1.28
CA SER A 238 -17.14 13.80 -0.42
C SER A 238 -15.85 13.19 -0.98
N ALA A 239 -15.81 12.91 -2.28
CA ALA A 239 -14.62 12.41 -2.98
C ALA A 239 -13.41 13.35 -2.84
N ARG A 240 -13.62 14.65 -3.09
CA ARG A 240 -12.62 15.70 -2.90
C ARG A 240 -12.07 15.72 -1.48
N THR A 241 -12.96 15.69 -0.48
CA THR A 241 -12.58 15.71 0.94
C THR A 241 -11.76 14.48 1.33
N ASN A 242 -12.16 13.29 0.86
CA ASN A 242 -11.45 12.05 1.15
C ASN A 242 -10.08 12.00 0.46
N ARG A 243 -9.96 12.47 -0.79
CA ARG A 243 -8.67 12.62 -1.49
C ARG A 243 -7.72 13.58 -0.76
N ARG A 244 -8.22 14.74 -0.32
CA ARG A 244 -7.44 15.68 0.51
C ARG A 244 -6.93 15.03 1.78
N MET A 245 -7.78 14.28 2.48
CA MET A 245 -7.43 13.62 3.73
C MET A 245 -6.34 12.56 3.53
N LEU A 246 -6.48 11.71 2.51
CA LEU A 246 -5.48 10.72 2.15
C LEU A 246 -4.16 11.41 1.80
N ALA A 247 -4.19 12.34 0.84
CA ALA A 247 -2.99 13.04 0.38
C ALA A 247 -2.29 13.79 1.51
N ALA A 248 -3.04 14.42 2.41
CA ALA A 248 -2.48 15.11 3.58
C ALA A 248 -1.81 14.16 4.58
N ALA A 249 -2.40 12.99 4.85
CA ALA A 249 -1.81 12.00 5.75
C ALA A 249 -0.54 11.40 5.15
N MET A 250 -0.57 11.08 3.86
CA MET A 250 0.57 10.53 3.13
C MET A 250 1.70 11.55 3.01
N HIS A 251 1.41 12.79 2.63
CA HIS A 251 2.41 13.86 2.51
C HIS A 251 3.09 14.19 3.84
N LYS A 252 2.32 14.28 4.93
CA LYS A 252 2.90 14.48 6.28
C LYS A 252 3.78 13.31 6.73
N ALA A 253 3.60 12.12 6.15
CA ALA A 253 4.45 10.96 6.40
C ALA A 253 5.63 10.85 5.42
N GLY A 254 5.84 11.86 4.55
CA GLY A 254 6.98 11.94 3.63
C GLY A 254 6.71 11.42 2.23
N PHE A 255 5.49 10.99 1.90
CA PHE A 255 5.16 10.51 0.56
C PHE A 255 4.86 11.63 -0.44
N SER A 256 5.26 11.42 -1.69
CA SER A 256 4.87 12.24 -2.83
C SER A 256 3.69 11.60 -3.59
N ALA A 257 2.60 12.35 -3.77
CA ALA A 257 1.46 11.89 -4.58
C ALA A 257 1.82 11.89 -6.07
N TYR A 258 1.30 10.92 -6.82
CA TYR A 258 1.39 10.93 -8.29
C TYR A 258 0.18 11.64 -8.90
N GLU A 259 0.43 12.47 -9.90
CA GLU A 259 -0.58 13.43 -10.37
C GLU A 259 -1.77 12.80 -11.09
N HIS A 260 -1.57 11.64 -11.73
CA HIS A 260 -2.59 10.98 -12.55
C HIS A 260 -3.46 10.00 -11.76
N GLU A 261 -3.07 9.66 -10.53
CA GLU A 261 -3.69 8.59 -9.74
C GLU A 261 -3.83 9.01 -8.27
N TRP A 262 -5.07 9.23 -7.82
CA TRP A 262 -5.35 9.69 -6.44
C TRP A 262 -4.91 8.70 -5.35
N TRP A 263 -4.74 7.43 -5.72
CA TRP A 263 -4.37 6.34 -4.82
C TRP A 263 -2.86 6.08 -4.77
N HIS A 264 -2.06 6.62 -5.70
CA HIS A 264 -0.66 6.25 -5.88
C HIS A 264 0.29 7.24 -5.21
N TYR A 265 1.20 6.72 -4.40
CA TYR A 265 2.17 7.50 -3.63
C TYR A 265 3.55 6.87 -3.72
N ASN A 266 4.57 7.73 -3.76
CA ASN A 266 5.96 7.34 -3.89
C ASN A 266 6.78 7.82 -2.67
N LEU A 267 7.76 7.03 -2.27
CA LEU A 267 8.77 7.39 -1.29
C LEU A 267 10.10 6.74 -1.69
N GLY A 268 11.14 7.55 -1.85
CA GLY A 268 12.53 7.13 -2.13
C GLY A 268 12.83 6.60 -3.52
N ASN A 269 11.84 6.35 -4.39
CA ASN A 269 12.06 5.93 -5.77
C ASN A 269 12.27 7.15 -6.72
N GLN A 270 12.50 6.89 -8.01
CA GLN A 270 12.79 7.94 -8.99
C GLN A 270 11.65 8.96 -9.20
N MET A 271 10.38 8.54 -9.07
CA MET A 271 9.25 9.48 -9.16
C MET A 271 9.24 10.42 -7.95
N ASP A 272 9.48 9.89 -6.74
CA ASP A 272 9.59 10.70 -5.52
C ASP A 272 10.78 11.68 -5.61
N ALA A 273 11.97 11.17 -5.92
CA ALA A 273 13.17 11.99 -6.08
C ALA A 273 13.00 13.10 -7.12
N ARG A 274 12.35 12.80 -8.25
CA ARG A 274 11.99 13.81 -9.26
C ARG A 274 11.03 14.85 -8.71
N GLY A 275 9.99 14.42 -8.00
CA GLY A 275 8.95 15.29 -7.46
C GLY A 275 9.45 16.24 -6.38
N VAL A 276 10.39 15.81 -5.55
CA VAL A 276 10.98 16.63 -4.47
C VAL A 276 12.28 17.34 -4.88
N GLY A 277 12.76 17.13 -6.12
CA GLY A 277 14.00 17.74 -6.62
C GLY A 277 15.28 17.17 -6.02
N ALA A 278 15.27 15.91 -5.57
CA ALA A 278 16.46 15.23 -5.07
C ALA A 278 17.43 14.87 -6.21
N ALA A 279 18.74 14.88 -5.90
CA ALA A 279 19.79 14.55 -6.86
C ALA A 279 19.74 13.08 -7.32
N PHE A 280 19.27 12.18 -6.46
CA PHE A 280 19.16 10.75 -6.74
C PHE A 280 17.97 10.12 -6.00
N ALA A 281 17.45 9.03 -6.56
CA ALA A 281 16.55 8.10 -5.88
C ALA A 281 17.33 7.18 -4.95
N ARG A 282 16.75 6.85 -3.80
CA ARG A 282 17.32 5.96 -2.77
C ARG A 282 17.00 4.48 -3.02
N TYR A 283 16.00 4.19 -3.85
CA TYR A 283 15.55 2.83 -4.14
C TYR A 283 15.65 2.53 -5.63
N GLY A 284 16.48 1.55 -5.97
CA GLY A 284 16.47 0.84 -7.23
C GLY A 284 15.51 -0.35 -7.21
N GLY A 285 15.52 -1.12 -8.30
CA GLY A 285 14.76 -2.36 -8.40
C GLY A 285 15.31 -3.42 -7.45
N ILE A 286 14.44 -4.26 -6.88
CA ILE A 286 14.84 -5.33 -5.96
C ILE A 286 14.04 -6.60 -6.21
N GLU A 287 14.67 -7.76 -6.03
CA GLU A 287 14.01 -9.06 -6.05
C GLU A 287 13.56 -9.51 -4.65
N LEU A 288 12.57 -10.39 -4.60
CA LEU A 288 12.15 -11.01 -3.36
C LEU A 288 13.24 -11.94 -2.82
N SER A 289 13.54 -11.82 -1.52
CA SER A 289 14.39 -12.79 -0.84
C SER A 289 13.66 -14.12 -0.62
N SER A 290 14.41 -15.17 -0.28
CA SER A 290 13.84 -16.45 0.14
C SER A 290 12.92 -16.33 1.37
N GLU A 291 13.22 -15.40 2.28
CA GLU A 291 12.33 -15.07 3.41
C GLU A 291 11.01 -14.45 2.92
N ASN A 292 11.06 -13.54 1.95
CA ASN A 292 9.84 -12.95 1.39
C ASN A 292 8.98 -14.01 0.68
N HIS A 293 9.59 -14.90 -0.11
CA HIS A 293 8.87 -16.00 -0.75
C HIS A 293 8.19 -16.94 0.27
N ARG A 294 8.90 -17.33 1.32
CA ARG A 294 8.33 -18.15 2.41
C ARG A 294 7.18 -17.44 3.12
N HIS A 295 7.32 -16.15 3.41
CA HIS A 295 6.25 -15.37 4.03
C HIS A 295 5.01 -15.32 3.13
N ASN A 296 5.18 -15.10 1.82
CA ASN A 296 4.07 -15.07 0.87
C ASN A 296 3.35 -16.42 0.76
N ALA A 297 4.09 -17.53 0.73
CA ALA A 297 3.51 -18.88 0.73
C ALA A 297 2.69 -19.15 2.01
N MET A 298 3.27 -18.80 3.17
CA MET A 298 2.58 -18.92 4.47
C MET A 298 1.31 -18.05 4.53
N ARG A 299 1.37 -16.81 4.06
CA ARG A 299 0.21 -15.91 3.97
C ARG A 299 -0.88 -16.44 3.03
N ARG A 300 -0.51 -17.09 1.92
CA ARG A 300 -1.47 -17.68 0.98
C ARG A 300 -2.20 -18.87 1.60
N GLN A 301 -1.46 -19.82 2.17
CA GLN A 301 -2.04 -20.95 2.90
C GLN A 301 -2.95 -20.44 4.04
N HIS A 302 -2.50 -19.40 4.71
CA HIS A 302 -3.26 -18.79 5.77
C HIS A 302 -4.59 -18.20 5.30
N TRP A 303 -4.60 -17.44 4.21
CA TRP A 303 -5.83 -16.86 3.67
C TRP A 303 -6.86 -17.93 3.32
N THR A 304 -6.43 -19.06 2.75
CA THR A 304 -7.29 -20.23 2.54
C THR A 304 -7.93 -20.70 3.84
N ASN A 305 -7.18 -20.72 4.95
CA ASN A 305 -7.72 -21.10 6.26
C ASN A 305 -8.72 -20.08 6.82
N VAL A 306 -8.53 -18.78 6.57
CA VAL A 306 -9.51 -17.74 6.94
C VAL A 306 -10.85 -17.97 6.23
N LEU A 307 -10.81 -18.31 4.94
CA LEU A 307 -12.01 -18.61 4.17
C LEU A 307 -12.75 -19.84 4.72
N ARG A 308 -12.02 -20.90 5.09
CA ARG A 308 -12.57 -22.11 5.74
C ARG A 308 -13.22 -21.83 7.10
N LEU A 309 -12.55 -21.01 7.92
CA LEU A 309 -13.10 -20.55 9.20
C LEU A 309 -14.39 -19.73 9.00
N ALA A 310 -14.40 -18.84 8.00
CA ALA A 310 -15.56 -18.03 7.67
C ALA A 310 -16.77 -18.89 7.20
N SER A 311 -16.52 -20.08 6.63
CA SER A 311 -17.58 -21.06 6.30
C SER A 311 -18.00 -21.96 7.47
N GLY A 312 -17.47 -21.75 8.68
CA GLY A 312 -17.86 -22.49 9.89
C GLY A 312 -17.07 -23.76 10.18
N GLU A 313 -15.95 -23.99 9.48
CA GLU A 313 -15.11 -25.18 9.70
C GLU A 313 -14.33 -25.07 11.03
N ARG A 314 -14.28 -26.15 11.83
CA ARG A 314 -13.42 -26.22 13.02
C ARG A 314 -11.98 -26.43 12.59
N TRP A 315 -11.07 -25.59 13.09
CA TRP A 315 -9.69 -25.59 12.65
C TRP A 315 -8.70 -25.19 13.76
N SER A 316 -7.49 -25.75 13.71
CA SER A 316 -6.39 -25.48 14.64
C SER A 316 -5.13 -24.96 13.91
N PRO A 317 -4.35 -24.05 14.51
CA PRO A 317 -3.12 -23.53 13.89
C PRO A 317 -2.10 -24.62 13.53
N PRO A 318 -1.52 -24.61 12.31
CA PRO A 318 -0.43 -25.48 11.92
C PRO A 318 0.76 -25.27 12.84
N THR A 319 1.38 -26.36 13.28
CA THR A 319 2.57 -26.32 14.14
C THR A 319 3.77 -25.67 13.45
N SER A 320 3.83 -25.70 12.11
CA SER A 320 4.86 -25.00 11.30
C SER A 320 4.87 -23.49 11.48
N LEU A 321 3.82 -22.87 12.04
CA LEU A 321 3.81 -21.45 12.36
C LEU A 321 4.62 -21.09 13.62
N ALA A 322 4.96 -22.08 14.46
CA ALA A 322 5.70 -21.82 15.70
C ALA A 322 7.05 -21.14 15.43
N GLU A 323 7.80 -21.61 14.43
CA GLU A 323 9.10 -21.04 14.03
C GLU A 323 8.95 -19.60 13.53
N HIS A 324 7.92 -19.33 12.71
CA HIS A 324 7.62 -17.98 12.23
C HIS A 324 7.36 -17.01 13.39
N TYR A 325 6.51 -17.40 14.34
CA TYR A 325 6.21 -16.54 15.48
C TYR A 325 7.37 -16.37 16.45
N ALA A 326 8.26 -17.36 16.58
CA ALA A 326 9.48 -17.19 17.37
C ALA A 326 10.32 -16.02 16.82
N VAL A 327 10.48 -15.93 15.49
CA VAL A 327 11.20 -14.83 14.84
C VAL A 327 10.47 -13.49 15.00
N VAL A 328 9.18 -13.43 14.68
CA VAL A 328 8.40 -12.17 14.74
C VAL A 328 8.29 -11.64 16.18
N LEU A 329 8.06 -12.52 17.16
CA LEU A 329 7.96 -12.11 18.57
C LEU A 329 9.30 -11.63 19.13
N SER A 330 10.42 -12.22 18.68
CA SER A 330 11.76 -11.73 19.04
C SER A 330 12.02 -10.33 18.48
N ARG A 331 11.77 -10.11 17.18
CA ARG A 331 11.98 -8.80 16.53
C ARG A 331 11.14 -7.69 17.16
N LEU A 332 9.88 -7.96 17.49
CA LEU A 332 9.00 -6.99 18.16
C LEU A 332 9.42 -6.69 19.61
N ALA A 333 10.03 -7.65 20.31
CA ALA A 333 10.59 -7.39 21.64
C ALA A 333 11.78 -6.41 21.57
N ASP A 334 12.61 -6.50 20.53
CA ASP A 334 13.73 -5.59 20.31
C ASP A 334 13.28 -4.20 19.85
N LEU A 335 12.21 -4.11 19.05
CA LEU A 335 11.59 -2.82 18.68
C LEU A 335 11.05 -2.05 19.89
N ARG A 336 10.67 -2.73 20.99
CA ARG A 336 10.25 -2.06 22.25
C ARG A 336 11.41 -1.49 23.05
N LYS A 337 12.62 -2.05 22.91
CA LYS A 337 13.80 -1.58 23.65
C LYS A 337 14.37 -0.28 23.08
N THR A 338 14.01 0.06 21.84
CA THR A 338 14.64 1.17 21.13
C THR A 338 14.03 2.54 21.41
N ASN A 339 12.92 2.68 22.14
CA ASN A 339 12.24 3.95 22.51
C ASN A 339 11.96 4.99 21.38
N LEU A 340 12.44 4.79 20.16
CA LEU A 340 12.27 5.69 19.03
C LEU A 340 10.90 5.48 18.38
N THR A 341 10.20 6.58 18.17
CA THR A 341 9.02 6.67 17.31
C THR A 341 9.38 6.35 15.85
N PRO A 342 8.41 5.97 15.00
CA PRO A 342 8.68 5.74 13.57
C PRO A 342 9.32 6.94 12.87
N ALA A 343 8.95 8.17 13.24
CA ALA A 343 9.56 9.38 12.69
C ALA A 343 11.04 9.52 13.10
N GLU A 344 11.37 9.26 14.37
CA GLU A 344 12.75 9.29 14.86
C GLU A 344 13.61 8.17 14.26
N ARG A 345 13.03 7.03 13.86
CA ARG A 345 13.75 5.97 13.14
C ARG A 345 14.09 6.38 11.71
N ILE A 346 13.15 7.02 11.01
CA ILE A 346 13.35 7.54 9.66
C ILE A 346 14.43 8.64 9.71
N GLU A 347 14.35 9.57 10.66
CA GLU A 347 15.33 10.65 10.83
C GLU A 347 16.72 10.13 11.24
N ALA A 348 16.79 9.15 12.15
CA ALA A 348 18.06 8.51 12.52
C ALA A 348 18.70 7.76 11.34
N SER A 349 17.90 7.12 10.47
CA SER A 349 18.42 6.46 9.26
C SER A 349 18.88 7.42 8.17
N MET A 350 18.34 8.65 8.14
CA MET A 350 18.76 9.72 7.22
C MET A 350 20.05 10.42 7.68
N ASN A 351 20.33 10.45 8.98
CA ASN A 351 21.52 11.10 9.56
C ASN A 351 22.75 10.17 9.70
N MET A 352 22.62 8.89 9.36
CA MET A 352 23.72 7.90 9.38
C MET A 352 24.32 7.60 7.99
N SER A 353 23.94 8.37 6.97
CA SER A 353 24.52 8.36 5.61
C SER A 353 25.03 9.75 5.27
#